data_AF-A0A7K0U203-F1
#
_entry.id   AF-A0A7K0U203-F1
#
_cell.length_a   1.000
_cell.length_b   1.000
_cell.length_c   1.000
_cell.angle_alpha   90.00
_cell.angle_beta   90.00
_cell.angle_gamma   90.00
#
_symmetry.space_group_name_H-M   'P 1'
#
loop_
_entity.id
_entity.type
_entity.pdbx_description
1 polymer ?
#
loop_
_entity_poly.entity_id
_entity_poly.type
_entity_poly.pdbx_seq_one_letter_code
_entity_poly.pdbx_strand_id
1 'polypeptide(L)'
;MRSDPQGPARRLVIHSIGPDPRAESVRAGAKSLLLPDLGAVRVAQVIWCSAPLADDERCRLTDFLVDPLLQTAQWGWAEPLGQTVEVAYLPGVTD
;
A
#
# COMPACT_ATOMS: atom_id res chain seq x y z
N MET A 1 -10.77 12.59 14.19
CA MET A 1 -9.45 11.94 14.30
C MET A 1 -9.71 10.52 14.79
N ARG A 2 -9.71 9.52 13.89
CA ARG A 2 -9.90 8.11 14.32
C ARG A 2 -8.62 7.70 15.04
N SER A 3 -8.72 7.37 16.33
CA SER A 3 -7.63 6.76 17.08
C SER A 3 -7.29 5.42 16.42
N ASP A 4 -6.06 5.29 15.94
CA ASP A 4 -5.56 4.06 15.32
C ASP A 4 -5.20 3.06 16.43
N PRO A 5 -5.96 1.97 16.63
CA PRO A 5 -5.69 1.01 17.70
C PRO A 5 -4.44 0.15 17.42
N GLN A 6 -3.78 0.33 16.27
CA GLN A 6 -2.72 -0.51 15.75
C GLN A 6 -1.59 0.38 15.19
N GLY A 7 -0.68 0.81 16.07
CA GLY A 7 0.39 1.75 15.70
C GLY A 7 1.22 1.35 14.46
N PRO A 8 2.03 2.28 13.92
CA PRO A 8 2.70 2.16 12.62
C PRO A 8 3.44 0.84 12.37
N ALA A 9 3.98 0.21 13.42
CA ALA A 9 4.76 -1.03 13.30
C ALA A 9 3.97 -2.26 12.78
N ARG A 10 2.65 -2.17 12.59
CA ARG A 10 1.78 -3.28 12.14
C ARG A 10 1.36 -3.22 10.68
N ARG A 11 1.87 -2.24 9.94
CA ARG A 11 1.53 -1.99 8.55
C ARG A 11 2.77 -2.12 7.69
N LEU A 12 2.71 -2.99 6.68
CA LEU A 12 3.73 -3.09 5.64
C LEU A 12 3.20 -2.46 4.36
N VAL A 13 3.92 -1.49 3.82
CA VAL A 13 3.59 -0.81 2.56
C VAL A 13 4.60 -1.22 1.49
N ILE A 14 4.13 -1.79 0.39
CA ILE A 14 4.96 -2.32 -0.71
C ILE A 14 4.70 -1.51 -1.98
N HIS A 15 5.77 -1.06 -2.63
CA HIS A 15 5.74 -0.33 -3.90
C HIS A 15 6.54 -1.07 -4.97
N SER A 16 6.09 -0.98 -6.22
CA SER A 16 6.87 -1.38 -7.39
C SER A 16 8.08 -0.46 -7.59
N ILE A 17 9.21 -1.03 -8.01
CA ILE A 17 10.37 -0.32 -8.51
C ILE A 17 10.08 0.02 -9.98
N GLY A 18 10.01 1.31 -10.30
CA GLY A 18 9.70 1.79 -11.64
C GLY A 18 8.19 1.93 -11.92
N PRO A 19 7.78 1.92 -13.20
CA PRO A 19 6.38 2.10 -13.59
C PRO A 19 5.48 1.00 -13.03
N ASP A 20 4.39 1.38 -12.38
CA ASP A 20 3.38 0.45 -11.89
C ASP A 20 2.23 0.34 -12.92
N PRO A 21 1.99 -0.82 -13.55
CA PRO A 21 0.93 -0.97 -14.55
C PRO A 21 -0.48 -0.72 -13.98
N ARG A 22 -0.66 -0.82 -12.65
CA ARG A 22 -1.93 -0.49 -11.98
C ARG A 22 -2.16 1.03 -11.98
N ALA A 23 -1.10 1.82 -11.83
CA ALA A 23 -1.22 3.28 -11.90
C ALA A 23 -1.62 3.75 -13.31
N GLU A 24 -1.12 3.09 -14.36
CA GLU A 24 -1.58 3.32 -15.73
C GLU A 24 -3.05 2.94 -15.90
N SER A 25 -3.45 1.78 -15.36
CA SER A 25 -4.84 1.32 -15.41
C SER A 25 -5.81 2.29 -14.73
N VAL A 26 -5.44 2.85 -13.57
CA VAL A 26 -6.24 3.87 -12.87
C VAL A 26 -6.37 5.15 -13.71
N ARG A 27 -5.27 5.64 -14.30
CA ARG A 27 -5.29 6.83 -15.17
C ARG A 27 -6.12 6.60 -16.43
N ALA A 28 -6.00 5.43 -17.06
CA ALA A 28 -6.82 5.05 -18.21
C ALA A 28 -8.32 4.99 -17.86
N GLY A 29 -8.66 4.42 -16.70
CA GLY A 29 -10.02 4.40 -16.17
C GLY A 29 -10.58 5.79 -15.96
N ALA A 30 -9.84 6.68 -15.28
CA ALA A 30 -10.25 8.07 -15.06
C ALA A 30 -10.51 8.82 -16.38
N LYS A 31 -9.62 8.64 -17.36
CA LYS A 31 -9.79 9.22 -18.71
C LYS A 31 -11.06 8.71 -19.40
N SER A 32 -11.36 7.42 -19.28
CA SER A 32 -12.57 6.82 -19.87
C SER A 32 -13.87 7.37 -19.26
N LEU A 33 -13.80 7.80 -18.01
CA LEU A 33 -14.90 8.44 -17.27
C LEU A 33 -14.95 9.97 -17.45
N LEU A 34 -14.11 10.54 -18.34
CA LEU A 34 -13.99 11.97 -18.58
C LEU A 34 -13.66 12.79 -17.31
N LEU A 35 -12.96 12.17 -16.35
CA LEU A 35 -12.47 12.87 -15.16
C LEU A 35 -11.27 13.75 -15.52
N PRO A 36 -10.99 14.79 -14.71
CA PRO A 36 -9.76 15.57 -14.84
C PRO A 36 -8.52 14.68 -14.80
N ASP A 37 -7.44 15.16 -15.42
CA ASP A 37 -6.15 14.48 -15.36
C ASP A 37 -5.70 14.33 -13.89
N LEU A 38 -5.45 13.08 -13.49
CA LEU A 38 -5.02 12.73 -12.14
C LEU A 38 -3.52 13.05 -11.92
N GLY A 39 -2.77 13.37 -12.98
CA GLY A 39 -1.34 13.57 -12.92
C GLY A 39 -0.59 12.28 -12.56
N ALA A 40 0.39 12.38 -11.66
CA ALA A 40 1.17 11.24 -11.21
C ALA A 40 0.37 10.38 -10.22
N VAL A 41 0.05 9.14 -10.62
CA VAL A 41 -0.59 8.16 -9.75
C VAL A 41 0.46 7.17 -9.26
N ARG A 42 0.48 6.89 -7.96
CA ARG A 42 1.26 5.81 -7.35
C ARG A 42 0.31 4.82 -6.70
N VAL A 43 0.60 3.53 -6.87
CA VAL A 43 -0.14 2.45 -6.22
C VAL A 43 0.81 1.76 -5.24
N ALA A 44 0.27 1.35 -4.10
CA ALA A 44 0.97 0.56 -3.10
C ALA A 44 0.08 -0.61 -2.69
N GLN A 45 0.71 -1.73 -2.33
CA GLN A 45 0.03 -2.75 -1.54
C GLN A 45 0.23 -2.44 -0.05
N VAL A 46 -0.81 -2.70 0.74
CA VAL A 46 -0.80 -2.47 2.17
C VAL A 46 -1.20 -3.77 2.84
N ILE A 47 -0.34 -4.29 3.68
CA ILE A 47 -0.57 -5.51 4.44
C ILE A 47 -0.64 -5.12 5.92
N TRP A 48 -1.72 -5.54 6.56
CA TRP A 48 -1.97 -5.28 7.97
C TRP A 48 -1.78 -6.56 8.78
N CYS A 49 -0.96 -6.47 9.82
CA CYS A 49 -0.74 -7.56 10.76
C CYS A 49 -1.51 -7.27 12.05
N SER A 50 -2.44 -8.15 12.41
CA SER A 50 -3.25 -7.99 13.63
C SER A 50 -2.44 -8.20 14.91
N ALA A 51 -1.45 -9.09 14.87
CA ALA A 51 -0.51 -9.33 15.96
C ALA A 51 0.66 -8.33 15.91
N PRO A 52 1.17 -7.87 17.08
CA PRO A 52 2.47 -7.22 17.11
C PRO A 52 3.55 -8.20 16.63
N LEU A 53 4.48 -7.71 15.82
CA LEU A 53 5.62 -8.47 15.31
C LEU A 53 6.92 -7.89 15.86
N ALA A 54 7.83 -8.77 16.26
CA ALA A 54 9.21 -8.42 16.55
C ALA A 54 9.96 -8.03 15.26
N ASP A 55 11.12 -7.39 15.41
CA ASP A 55 11.90 -6.86 14.28
C ASP A 55 12.34 -7.97 13.32
N ASP A 56 12.75 -9.12 13.85
CA ASP A 56 13.17 -10.28 13.07
C ASP A 56 11.99 -10.92 12.32
N GLU A 57 10.81 -10.97 12.94
CA GLU A 57 9.58 -11.43 12.29
C GLU A 57 9.17 -10.50 11.15
N ARG A 58 9.29 -9.18 11.36
CA ARG A 58 9.05 -8.17 10.32
C ARG A 58 10.02 -8.32 9.15
N CYS A 59 11.30 -8.57 9.41
CA CYS A 59 12.28 -8.86 8.36
C CYS A 59 11.89 -10.11 7.57
N ARG A 60 11.61 -11.24 8.24
CA ARG A 60 11.23 -12.49 7.57
C ARG A 60 9.97 -12.34 6.73
N LEU A 61 8.97 -11.61 7.23
CA LEU A 61 7.74 -11.38 6.48
C LEU A 61 7.99 -10.48 5.26
N THR A 62 8.86 -9.47 5.39
CA THR A 62 9.28 -8.63 4.28
C THR A 62 9.98 -9.47 3.21
N ASP A 63 10.95 -10.30 3.60
CA ASP A 63 11.69 -11.18 2.68
C ASP A 63 10.78 -12.18 1.96
N PHE A 64 9.70 -12.61 2.62
CA PHE A 64 8.73 -13.54 2.04
C PHE A 64 7.78 -12.87 1.05
N LEU A 65 7.30 -11.65 1.35
CA LEU A 65 6.22 -11.00 0.59
C LEU A 65 6.72 -10.07 -0.51
N VAL A 66 7.98 -9.63 -0.44
CA VAL A 66 8.52 -8.58 -1.30
C VAL A 66 9.52 -9.20 -2.27
N ASP A 67 9.30 -8.98 -3.56
CA ASP A 67 10.32 -9.28 -4.57
C ASP A 67 11.39 -8.17 -4.55
N PRO A 68 12.62 -8.42 -4.09
CA PRO A 68 13.63 -7.37 -3.92
C PRO A 68 14.14 -6.80 -5.26
N LEU A 69 13.90 -7.47 -6.39
CA LEU A 69 14.29 -6.95 -7.71
C LEU A 69 13.23 -6.01 -8.29
N LEU A 70 11.97 -6.18 -7.89
CA LEU A 70 10.83 -5.48 -8.48
C LEU A 70 10.13 -4.57 -7.49
N GLN A 71 10.42 -4.65 -6.20
CA GLN A 71 9.62 -4.00 -5.16
C GLN A 71 10.50 -3.47 -4.02
N THR A 72 9.96 -2.45 -3.34
CA THR A 72 10.47 -1.91 -2.08
C THR A 72 9.38 -1.96 -1.05
N ALA A 73 9.74 -2.11 0.23
CA ALA A 73 8.77 -2.11 1.30
C ALA A 73 9.23 -1.30 2.50
N GLN A 74 8.26 -0.76 3.23
CA GLN A 74 8.48 -0.03 4.47
C GLN A 74 7.41 -0.41 5.49
N TRP A 75 7.85 -0.62 6.74
CA TRP A 75 6.95 -0.74 7.87
C TRP A 75 6.56 0.65 8.36
N GLY A 76 5.27 0.86 8.67
CA GLY A 76 4.78 2.16 9.09
C GLY A 76 3.85 2.84 8.10
N TRP A 77 3.60 4.10 8.40
CA TRP A 77 2.94 5.02 7.49
C TRP A 77 3.96 5.50 6.46
N ALA A 78 3.65 5.31 5.19
CA ALA A 78 4.33 6.02 4.12
C ALA A 78 3.91 7.49 4.17
N GLU A 79 4.83 8.43 4.02
CA GLU A 79 4.46 9.83 3.82
C GLU A 79 3.63 9.96 2.53
N PRO A 80 2.37 10.44 2.61
CA PRO A 80 1.56 10.61 1.43
C PRO A 80 2.14 11.74 0.58
N LEU A 81 2.46 11.46 -0.68
CA LEU A 81 2.94 12.46 -1.64
C LEU A 81 1.82 13.38 -2.17
N GLY A 82 0.60 13.24 -1.64
CA GLY A 82 -0.59 13.95 -2.08
C GLY A 82 -1.86 13.29 -1.56
N GLN A 83 -2.97 13.52 -2.27
CA GLN A 83 -4.25 12.91 -1.93
C GLN A 83 -4.14 11.38 -2.02
N THR A 84 -4.54 10.69 -0.95
CA THR A 84 -4.41 9.25 -0.81
C THR A 84 -5.77 8.62 -0.56
N VAL A 85 -6.03 7.50 -1.23
CA VAL A 85 -7.21 6.65 -1.02
C VAL A 85 -6.71 5.24 -0.72
N GLU A 86 -7.20 4.66 0.37
CA GLU A 86 -6.96 3.27 0.72
C GLU A 86 -8.22 2.46 0.46
N VAL A 87 -8.05 1.31 -0.19
CA VAL A 87 -9.15 0.38 -0.49
C VAL A 87 -8.86 -0.91 0.26
N ALA A 88 -9.81 -1.34 1.08
CA ALA A 88 -9.72 -2.53 1.91
C ALA A 88 -11.09 -3.22 1.99
N TYR A 89 -11.09 -4.48 2.44
CA TYR A 89 -12.31 -5.22 2.72
C TYR A 89 -13.13 -4.57 3.83
N LEU A 90 -14.45 -4.79 3.78
CA LEU A 90 -15.35 -4.36 4.85
C LEU A 90 -15.07 -5.16 6.14
N PRO A 91 -15.34 -4.59 7.33
CA PRO A 91 -15.19 -5.31 8.58
C PRO A 91 -15.96 -6.64 8.59
N GLY A 92 -15.28 -7.71 8.99
CA GLY A 92 -15.85 -9.06 9.02
C GLY A 92 -15.78 -9.82 7.69
N VAL A 93 -15.22 -9.23 6.63
CA VAL A 93 -14.93 -9.90 5.36
C VAL A 93 -13.44 -10.25 5.32
N THR A 94 -13.13 -11.51 5.05
CA THR A 94 -11.77 -12.02 4.81
C THR A 94 -11.55 -12.26 3.32
N ASP A 95 -10.31 -12.12 2.86
CA ASP A 95 -9.90 -12.43 1.49
C ASP A 95 -9.73 -13.94 1.23
#